data_AF-A0A8J8DWZ1-F1
#
_entry.id   AF-A0A8J8DWZ1-F1
#
_cell.length_a   1.000
_cell.length_b   1.000
_cell.length_c   1.000
_cell.angle_alpha   90.00
_cell.angle_beta   90.00
_cell.angle_gamma   90.00
#
_symmetry.space_group_name_H-M   'P 1'
#
loop_
_entity.id
_entity.type
_entity.pdbx_description
1 polymer ?
#
loop_
_entity_poly.entity_id
_entity_poly.type
_entity_poly.pdbx_seq_one_letter_code
_entity_poly.pdbx_strand_id
1 'polypeptide(L)'
;MRVEIKARNNAELIRKLNEVLNDEVTEVYINLRPTKEILVRILERAPNVRKISCPPSLYPKVSKKAINALAQMGIELVPEGYPRGRPRKYDERTIREVYNLIRKGITPKEISSRMGIPLRTVYYMIEQIGARQWKE
;
A
#
# COMPACT_ATOMS: atom_id res chain seq x y z
N MET A 1 9.36 16.14 -5.66
CA MET A 1 8.93 15.31 -6.81
C MET A 1 8.82 13.84 -6.41
N ARG A 2 7.82 13.10 -6.89
CA ARG A 2 7.69 11.66 -6.66
C ARG A 2 8.16 10.85 -7.87
N VAL A 3 8.97 9.82 -7.64
CA VAL A 3 9.50 8.95 -8.69
C VAL A 3 9.21 7.48 -8.37
N GLU A 4 8.73 6.75 -9.37
CA GLU A 4 8.55 5.29 -9.31
C GLU A 4 9.56 4.58 -10.20
N ILE A 5 10.37 3.68 -9.63
CA ILE A 5 11.40 2.95 -10.36
C ILE A 5 11.17 1.45 -10.23
N LYS A 6 10.91 0.79 -11.37
CA LYS A 6 10.75 -0.66 -11.47
C LYS A 6 11.93 -1.28 -12.19
N ALA A 7 12.43 -2.39 -11.67
CA ALA A 7 13.53 -3.17 -12.22
C ALA A 7 13.33 -4.67 -11.99
N ARG A 8 14.00 -5.50 -12.81
CA ARG A 8 13.97 -6.97 -12.69
C ARG A 8 14.96 -7.49 -11.66
N ASN A 9 16.06 -6.77 -11.46
CA ASN A 9 17.14 -7.12 -10.54
C ASN A 9 17.84 -5.87 -9.97
N ASN A 10 18.72 -6.07 -8.99
CA ASN A 10 19.40 -4.96 -8.31
C ASN A 10 20.31 -4.14 -9.25
N ALA A 11 20.98 -4.79 -10.21
CA ALA A 11 21.88 -4.10 -11.14
C ALA A 11 21.11 -3.13 -12.05
N GLU A 12 19.98 -3.59 -12.61
CA GLU A 12 19.09 -2.74 -13.40
C GLU A 12 18.51 -1.60 -12.55
N LEU A 13 18.15 -1.88 -11.28
CA LEU A 13 17.64 -0.86 -10.38
C LEU A 13 18.68 0.24 -10.12
N ILE A 14 19.92 -0.15 -9.80
CA ILE A 14 21.01 0.80 -9.55
C ILE A 14 21.28 1.66 -10.78
N ARG A 15 21.26 1.07 -11.98
CA ARG A 15 21.41 1.85 -13.23
C ARG A 15 20.31 2.91 -13.35
N LYS A 16 19.05 2.51 -13.18
CA LYS A 16 17.90 3.43 -13.25
C LYS A 16 17.92 4.50 -12.15
N LEU A 17 18.37 4.16 -10.94
CA LEU A 17 18.53 5.13 -9.86
C LEU A 17 19.52 6.24 -10.24
N ASN A 18 20.62 5.90 -10.91
CA ASN A 18 21.61 6.89 -11.37
C ASN A 18 21.09 7.77 -12.53
N GLU A 19 20.19 7.26 -13.35
CA GLU A 19 19.64 7.98 -14.51
C GLU A 19 18.47 8.90 -14.13
N VAL A 20 17.64 8.49 -13.18
CA VAL A 20 16.33 9.12 -12.92
C VAL A 20 16.33 10.02 -11.68
N LEU A 21 17.14 9.70 -10.66
CA LEU A 21 17.12 10.47 -9.41
C LEU A 21 17.96 11.74 -9.53
N ASN A 22 17.44 12.81 -8.91
CA ASN A 22 18.09 14.09 -8.75
C ASN A 22 17.69 14.71 -7.39
N ASP A 23 18.19 15.91 -7.12
CA ASP A 23 17.97 16.69 -5.91
C ASP A 23 16.54 17.19 -5.71
N GLU A 24 15.69 17.22 -6.75
CA GLU A 24 14.28 17.59 -6.63
C GLU A 24 13.39 16.42 -6.15
N VAL A 25 13.91 15.20 -6.16
CA VAL A 25 13.17 14.01 -5.73
C VAL A 25 13.01 13.99 -4.23
N THR A 26 11.75 13.97 -3.78
CA THR A 26 11.34 13.96 -2.38
C THR A 26 10.74 12.62 -1.97
N GLU A 27 10.22 11.84 -2.93
CA GLU A 27 9.60 10.54 -2.68
C GLU A 27 10.05 9.51 -3.73
N VAL A 28 10.46 8.32 -3.28
CA VAL A 28 10.93 7.24 -4.15
C VAL A 28 10.16 5.95 -3.87
N TYR A 29 9.67 5.30 -4.92
CA TYR A 29 9.21 3.91 -4.87
C TYR A 29 10.17 2.99 -5.63
N ILE A 30 10.51 1.84 -5.04
CA ILE A 30 11.22 0.75 -5.71
C ILE A 30 10.47 -0.57 -5.58
N ASN A 31 10.42 -1.38 -6.65
CA ASN A 31 9.75 -2.68 -6.64
C ASN A 31 10.58 -3.84 -6.06
N LEU A 32 11.84 -3.58 -5.69
CA LEU A 32 12.76 -4.56 -5.09
C LEU A 32 12.98 -4.24 -3.60
N ARG A 33 13.70 -5.13 -2.89
CA ARG A 33 13.99 -4.93 -1.47
C ARG A 33 15.00 -3.77 -1.34
N PRO A 34 14.74 -2.76 -0.50
CA PRO A 34 15.73 -1.74 -0.15
C PRO A 34 16.89 -2.37 0.63
N THR A 35 17.92 -2.83 -0.07
CA THR A 35 19.19 -3.25 0.54
C THR A 35 20.00 -2.02 0.96
N LYS A 36 21.04 -2.23 1.77
CA LYS A 36 21.94 -1.14 2.18
C LYS A 36 22.49 -0.36 0.98
N GLU A 37 22.94 -1.09 -0.04
CA GLU A 37 23.47 -0.50 -1.27
C GLU A 37 22.44 0.37 -2.00
N ILE A 38 21.22 -0.13 -2.16
CA ILE A 38 20.14 0.62 -2.82
C ILE A 38 19.78 1.88 -2.01
N LEU A 39 19.68 1.77 -0.69
CA LEU A 39 19.38 2.90 0.18
C LEU A 39 20.45 3.98 0.10
N VAL A 40 21.73 3.61 0.20
CA VAL A 40 22.85 4.56 0.05
C VAL A 40 22.79 5.23 -1.31
N ARG A 41 22.56 4.46 -2.39
CA ARG A 41 22.47 5.02 -3.73
C ARG A 41 21.31 6.01 -3.90
N ILE A 42 20.16 5.75 -3.28
CA ILE A 42 19.04 6.69 -3.26
C ILE A 42 19.45 7.97 -2.55
N LEU A 43 20.08 7.89 -1.37
CA LEU A 43 20.51 9.06 -0.60
C LEU A 43 21.55 9.90 -1.33
N GLU A 44 22.48 9.27 -2.04
CA GLU A 44 23.50 9.96 -2.85
C GLU A 44 22.90 10.75 -4.03
N ARG A 45 21.86 10.20 -4.68
CA ARG A 45 21.28 10.79 -5.89
C ARG A 45 20.07 11.69 -5.61
N ALA A 46 19.36 11.44 -4.52
CA ALA A 46 18.22 12.20 -4.06
C ALA A 46 18.43 12.64 -2.59
N PRO A 47 19.32 13.62 -2.34
CA PRO A 47 19.66 14.06 -0.98
C PRO A 47 18.46 14.63 -0.21
N ASN A 48 17.43 15.13 -0.91
CA ASN A 48 16.22 15.69 -0.31
C ASN A 48 15.07 14.67 -0.15
N VAL A 49 15.35 13.38 -0.31
CA VAL A 49 14.35 12.32 -0.15
C VAL A 49 13.83 12.30 1.28
N ARG A 50 12.50 12.31 1.44
CA ARG A 50 11.80 12.24 2.72
C ARG A 50 11.08 10.92 2.91
N LYS A 51 10.75 10.25 1.80
CA LYS A 51 10.00 8.99 1.81
C LYS A 51 10.55 8.01 0.80
N ILE A 52 10.83 6.80 1.25
CA ILE A 52 11.17 5.66 0.42
C ILE A 52 10.08 4.60 0.63
N SER A 53 9.64 3.97 -0.44
CA SER A 53 8.58 2.97 -0.40
C SER A 53 8.95 1.73 -1.19
N CYS A 54 8.47 0.58 -0.72
CA CYS A 54 8.67 -0.70 -1.39
C CYS A 54 7.47 -1.64 -1.16
N PRO A 55 7.32 -2.72 -1.95
CA PRO A 55 6.21 -3.66 -1.78
C PRO A 55 6.04 -4.16 -0.33
N PRO A 56 4.79 -4.33 0.16
CA PRO A 56 4.55 -4.81 1.53
C PRO A 56 5.15 -6.18 1.81
N SER A 57 5.35 -7.01 0.78
CA SER A 57 6.00 -8.33 0.91
C SER A 57 7.51 -8.25 1.08
N LEU A 58 8.13 -7.11 0.75
CA LEU A 58 9.58 -6.91 0.83
C LEU A 58 9.96 -6.05 2.04
N TYR A 59 9.08 -5.15 2.47
CA TYR A 59 9.31 -4.27 3.62
C TYR A 59 9.71 -5.01 4.92
N PRO A 60 9.03 -6.10 5.35
CA PRO A 60 9.42 -6.85 6.55
C PRO A 60 10.82 -7.48 6.46
N LYS A 61 11.35 -7.64 5.24
CA LYS A 61 12.66 -8.24 4.98
C LYS A 61 13.79 -7.20 4.97
N VAL A 62 13.46 -5.91 5.17
CA VAL A 62 14.43 -4.83 5.34
C VAL A 62 14.97 -4.88 6.76
N SER A 63 16.25 -4.56 6.93
CA SER A 63 16.88 -4.54 8.25
C SER A 63 16.27 -3.43 9.13
N LYS A 64 15.83 -3.79 10.34
CA LYS A 64 15.38 -2.81 11.35
C LYS A 64 16.40 -1.70 11.61
N LYS A 65 17.71 -2.03 11.55
CA LYS A 65 18.79 -1.05 11.70
C LYS A 65 18.74 0.01 10.60
N ALA A 66 18.48 -0.39 9.36
CA ALA A 66 18.37 0.55 8.24
C ALA A 66 17.12 1.43 8.36
N ILE A 67 15.98 0.85 8.77
CA ILE A 67 14.73 1.58 9.01
C ILE A 67 14.95 2.65 10.10
N ASN A 68 15.56 2.26 11.22
CA ASN A 68 15.81 3.18 12.33
C ASN A 68 16.80 4.28 11.96
N ALA A 69 17.86 3.96 11.21
CA ALA A 69 18.83 4.96 10.75
C ALA A 69 18.17 6.00 9.82
N LEU A 70 17.33 5.55 8.87
CA LEU A 70 16.58 6.46 8.01
C LEU A 70 15.61 7.34 8.84
N ALA A 71 14.90 6.74 9.81
CA ALA A 71 13.98 7.48 10.67
C ALA A 71 14.71 8.56 11.49
N GLN A 72 15.92 8.29 12.00
CA GLN A 72 16.76 9.28 12.69
C GLN A 72 17.18 10.44 11.77
N MET A 73 17.31 10.19 10.48
CA MET A 73 17.57 11.20 9.45
C MET A 73 16.30 11.94 8.99
N GLY A 74 15.13 11.61 9.53
CA GLY A 74 13.85 12.17 9.11
C GLY A 74 13.30 11.57 7.80
N ILE A 75 13.79 10.40 7.39
CA ILE A 75 13.40 9.71 6.16
C ILE A 75 12.53 8.52 6.52
N GLU A 76 11.30 8.50 5.99
CA GLU A 76 10.35 7.42 6.25
C GLU A 76 10.50 6.29 5.22
N LEU A 77 10.75 5.06 5.68
CA LEU A 77 10.66 3.87 4.84
C LEU A 77 9.33 3.17 5.10
N VAL A 78 8.44 3.08 4.11
CA VAL A 78 7.10 2.50 4.28
C VAL A 78 6.78 1.38 3.29
N PRO A 79 5.93 0.41 3.68
CA PRO A 79 5.33 -0.50 2.71
C PRO A 79 4.29 0.24 1.87
N GLU A 80 4.44 0.18 0.54
CA GLU A 80 3.44 0.69 -0.40
C GLU A 80 3.04 -0.41 -1.36
N GLY A 81 1.75 -0.76 -1.33
CA GLY A 81 1.16 -1.79 -2.17
C GLY A 81 -0.04 -1.25 -2.90
N TYR A 82 -0.13 -1.59 -4.18
CA TYR A 82 -1.37 -1.47 -4.92
C TYR A 82 -2.35 -2.56 -4.46
N PRO A 83 -3.67 -2.28 -4.43
CA PRO A 83 -4.67 -3.31 -4.19
C PRO A 83 -4.48 -4.42 -5.22
N ARG A 84 -4.15 -5.63 -4.74
CA ARG A 84 -3.99 -6.82 -5.59
C ARG A 84 -5.35 -7.48 -5.79
N GLY A 85 -5.58 -8.00 -7.00
CA GLY A 85 -6.78 -8.77 -7.34
C GLY A 85 -7.75 -8.02 -8.25
N ARG A 86 -8.90 -8.66 -8.53
CA ARG A 86 -9.97 -8.04 -9.31
C ARG A 86 -10.48 -6.81 -8.56
N PRO A 87 -10.66 -5.66 -9.24
CA PRO A 87 -11.32 -4.51 -8.64
C PRO A 87 -12.62 -4.93 -7.97
N ARG A 88 -12.90 -4.36 -6.80
CA ARG A 88 -14.16 -4.65 -6.10
C ARG A 88 -15.32 -4.25 -7.01
N LYS A 89 -16.25 -5.17 -7.23
CA LYS A 89 -17.47 -4.90 -8.00
C LYS A 89 -18.34 -3.81 -7.35
N TYR A 90 -18.29 -3.72 -6.02
CA TYR A 90 -19.07 -2.77 -5.23
C TYR A 90 -18.14 -1.75 -4.59
N ASP A 91 -18.55 -0.49 -4.69
CA ASP A 91 -17.83 0.64 -4.15
C ASP A 91 -18.06 0.79 -2.63
N GLU A 92 -17.37 1.75 -2.01
CA GLU A 92 -17.51 1.95 -0.57
C GLU A 92 -18.89 2.49 -0.17
N ARG A 93 -19.60 3.19 -1.07
CA ARG A 93 -20.97 3.66 -0.81
C ARG A 93 -21.93 2.49 -0.65
N THR A 94 -21.87 1.51 -1.55
CA THR A 94 -22.66 0.28 -1.46
C THR A 94 -22.40 -0.46 -0.15
N ILE A 95 -21.14 -0.57 0.27
CA ILE A 95 -20.76 -1.23 1.53
C ILE A 95 -21.34 -0.48 2.74
N ARG A 96 -21.29 0.87 2.74
CA ARG A 96 -21.88 1.70 3.81
C ARG A 96 -23.40 1.57 3.86
N GLU A 97 -24.06 1.45 2.71
CA GLU A 97 -25.50 1.25 2.67
C GLU A 97 -25.91 -0.10 3.25
N VAL A 98 -25.20 -1.19 2.89
CA VAL A 98 -25.38 -2.51 3.52
C VAL A 98 -25.19 -2.44 5.03
N TYR A 99 -24.15 -1.74 5.50
CA TYR A 99 -23.92 -1.53 6.93
C TYR A 99 -25.09 -0.81 7.63
N ASN A 100 -25.58 0.28 7.03
CA ASN A 100 -26.70 1.04 7.59
C ASN A 100 -27.99 0.21 7.64
N LEU A 101 -28.25 -0.63 6.64
CA LEU A 101 -29.41 -1.53 6.62
C LEU A 101 -29.32 -2.59 7.73
N ILE A 102 -28.13 -3.18 7.94
CA ILE A 102 -27.90 -4.11 9.05
C ILE A 102 -28.12 -3.41 10.40
N ARG A 103 -27.60 -2.19 10.59
CA ARG A 103 -27.84 -1.42 11.83
C ARG A 103 -29.31 -1.09 12.08
N LYS A 104 -30.11 -1.01 11.02
CA LYS A 104 -31.57 -0.82 11.09
C LYS A 104 -32.33 -2.14 11.33
N GLY A 105 -31.63 -3.25 11.53
CA GLY A 105 -32.22 -4.57 11.79
C GLY A 105 -32.71 -5.31 10.54
N ILE A 106 -32.38 -4.83 9.33
CA ILE A 106 -32.78 -5.49 8.08
C ILE A 106 -31.94 -6.75 7.88
N THR A 107 -32.59 -7.86 7.54
CA THR A 107 -31.90 -9.15 7.40
C THR A 107 -31.05 -9.22 6.12
N PRO A 108 -29.97 -10.01 6.08
CA PRO A 108 -29.14 -10.16 4.86
C PRO A 108 -29.93 -10.58 3.61
N LYS A 109 -30.98 -11.39 3.79
CA LYS A 109 -31.87 -11.84 2.72
C LYS A 109 -32.70 -10.70 2.13
N GLU A 110 -33.19 -9.80 2.97
CA GLU A 110 -33.91 -8.60 2.52
C GLU A 110 -32.96 -7.62 1.85
N ILE A 111 -31.76 -7.42 2.37
CA ILE A 111 -30.73 -6.55 1.76
C ILE A 111 -30.37 -7.07 0.36
N SER A 112 -30.16 -8.38 0.23
CA SER A 112 -29.89 -9.02 -1.05
C SER A 112 -30.98 -8.72 -2.09
N SER A 113 -32.24 -8.84 -1.66
CA SER A 113 -33.40 -8.59 -2.52
C SER A 113 -33.55 -7.11 -2.87
N ARG A 114 -33.39 -6.21 -1.89
CA ARG A 114 -33.54 -4.75 -2.07
C ARG A 114 -32.47 -4.13 -2.96
N MET A 115 -31.23 -4.61 -2.86
CA MET A 115 -30.08 -4.02 -3.55
C MET A 115 -29.68 -4.79 -4.81
N GLY A 116 -30.32 -5.94 -5.11
CA GLY A 116 -29.91 -6.82 -6.22
C GLY A 116 -28.51 -7.43 -6.03
N ILE A 117 -28.02 -7.49 -4.79
CA ILE A 117 -26.70 -8.02 -4.45
C ILE A 117 -26.87 -9.51 -4.09
N PRO A 118 -26.05 -10.44 -4.61
CA PRO A 118 -26.14 -11.85 -4.22
C PRO A 118 -26.00 -12.02 -2.71
N LEU A 119 -26.83 -12.87 -2.11
CA LEU A 119 -26.85 -13.09 -0.65
C LEU A 119 -25.46 -13.43 -0.09
N ARG A 120 -24.69 -14.26 -0.79
CA ARG A 120 -23.30 -14.59 -0.42
C ARG A 120 -22.41 -13.34 -0.35
N THR A 121 -22.60 -12.40 -1.25
CA THR A 121 -21.87 -11.12 -1.24
C THR A 121 -22.28 -10.25 -0.07
N VAL A 122 -23.57 -10.24 0.30
CA VAL A 122 -24.04 -9.51 1.50
C VAL A 122 -23.37 -10.08 2.75
N TYR A 123 -23.34 -11.40 2.93
CA TYR A 123 -22.62 -12.03 4.04
C TYR A 123 -21.12 -11.70 4.05
N TYR A 124 -20.47 -11.75 2.88
CA TYR A 124 -19.07 -11.35 2.75
C TYR A 124 -18.85 -9.88 3.16
N MET A 125 -19.73 -8.97 2.78
CA MET A 125 -19.65 -7.55 3.18
C MET A 125 -19.79 -7.39 4.70
N ILE A 126 -20.68 -8.15 5.35
CA ILE A 126 -20.86 -8.16 6.80
C ILE A 126 -19.59 -8.62 7.51
N GLU A 127 -18.98 -9.71 7.05
CA GLU A 127 -17.71 -10.22 7.59
C GLU A 127 -16.59 -9.17 7.46
N GLN A 128 -16.49 -8.49 6.32
CA GLN A 128 -15.51 -7.43 6.09
C GLN A 128 -15.73 -6.20 7.00
N ILE A 129 -16.98 -5.85 7.29
CA ILE A 129 -17.31 -4.78 8.23
C ILE A 129 -16.87 -5.18 9.65
N GLY A 130 -17.20 -6.41 10.07
CA GLY A 130 -16.77 -6.95 11.36
C GLY A 130 -15.26 -6.92 11.52
N ALA A 131 -14.49 -7.39 10.53
CA ALA A 131 -13.03 -7.38 10.56
C ALA A 131 -12.40 -5.96 10.58
N ARG A 132 -13.11 -4.94 10.09
CA ARG A 132 -12.67 -3.54 10.12
C ARG A 132 -12.73 -2.95 11.54
N GLN A 133 -13.73 -3.33 12.35
CA GLN A 133 -13.88 -2.85 13.74
C GLN A 133 -12.81 -3.36 14.71
N TRP A 134 -12.02 -4.38 14.35
CA TRP A 134 -10.93 -4.93 15.18
C TRP A 134 -9.57 -4.26 14.91
N LYS A 135 -9.51 -3.35 13.93
CA LYS A 135 -8.28 -2.66 13.52
C LYS A 135 -8.25 -1.17 13.89
N GLU A 136 -9.33 -0.66 14.49
CA GLU A 136 -9.43 0.66 15.12
C GLU A 136 -9.26 0.50 16.64
#